data_AF-A0A540VFM5-F1
#
_entry.id   AF-A0A540VFM5-F1
#
_cell.length_a   1.000
_cell.length_b   1.000
_cell.length_c   1.000
_cell.angle_alpha   90.00
_cell.angle_beta   90.00
_cell.angle_gamma   90.00
#
_symmetry.space_group_name_H-M   'P 1'
#
loop_
_entity.id
_entity.type
_entity.pdbx_description
1 polymer ?
#
loop_
_entity_poly.entity_id
_entity_poly.type
_entity_poly.pdbx_seq_one_letter_code
_entity_poly.pdbx_strand_id
1 'polypeptide(L)' 'MPRFERDQPIRTRFPRVEVEAPTRPGRYHFQLVVVNDRGQRSAPARAVVVVRERPGDTDPTPPP' A
#
# COMPACT_ATOMS: atom_id res chain seq x y z
N MET A 1 -8.26 -6.27 -10.15
CA MET A 1 -8.37 -5.64 -8.82
C MET A 1 -8.02 -4.16 -8.97
N PRO A 2 -8.59 -3.22 -8.19
CA PRO A 2 -8.17 -1.82 -8.24
C PRO A 2 -6.72 -1.70 -7.75
N ARG A 3 -5.91 -0.91 -8.48
CA ARG A 3 -4.48 -0.67 -8.24
C ARG A 3 -4.29 0.51 -7.29
N PHE A 4 -3.43 0.35 -6.30
CA PHE A 4 -3.08 1.44 -5.36
C PHE A 4 -1.90 2.27 -5.85
N GLU A 5 -2.13 3.57 -6.00
CA GLU A 5 -1.09 4.57 -6.21
C GLU A 5 -0.93 5.42 -4.95
N ARG A 6 0.32 5.80 -4.65
CA ARG A 6 0.63 6.60 -3.47
C ARG A 6 -0.14 7.92 -3.52
N ASP A 7 -0.71 8.31 -2.39
CA ASP A 7 -1.46 9.55 -2.20
C ASP A 7 -2.73 9.68 -3.09
N GLN A 8 -3.11 8.61 -3.78
CA GLN A 8 -4.33 8.55 -4.59
C GLN A 8 -5.38 7.66 -3.91
N PRO A 9 -6.57 8.19 -3.56
CA PRO A 9 -7.62 7.39 -2.96
C PRO A 9 -8.26 6.46 -4.00
N ILE A 10 -8.26 5.17 -3.72
CA ILE A 10 -9.07 4.19 -4.47
C ILE A 10 -10.49 4.18 -3.92
N ARG A 11 -11.49 4.17 -4.81
CA ARG A 11 -12.88 3.82 -4.47
C ARG A 11 -13.20 2.44 -5.04
N THR A 12 -13.66 1.54 -4.19
CA THR A 12 -14.01 0.16 -4.57
C THR A 12 -15.24 -0.31 -3.81
N ARG A 13 -16.02 -1.20 -4.43
CA ARG A 13 -17.13 -1.92 -3.77
C ARG A 13 -16.69 -3.22 -3.11
N PHE A 14 -15.45 -3.64 -3.32
CA PHE A 14 -14.86 -4.84 -2.74
C PHE A 14 -13.84 -4.45 -1.66
N PRO A 15 -13.82 -5.12 -0.50
CA PRO A 15 -12.90 -4.80 0.60
C PRO A 15 -11.47 -5.32 0.36
N ARG A 16 -11.06 -5.51 -0.91
CA ARG A 16 -9.74 -6.00 -1.29
C ARG A 16 -9.11 -5.05 -2.31
N VAL A 17 -7.86 -4.67 -2.03
CA VAL A 17 -7.01 -3.84 -2.90
C VAL A 17 -5.70 -4.59 -3.09
N GLU A 18 -5.19 -4.59 -4.32
CA GLU A 18 -3.84 -5.05 -4.60
C GLU A 18 -2.91 -3.85 -4.66
N VAL A 19 -1.89 -3.89 -3.80
CA VAL A 19 -0.82 -2.92 -3.78
C VAL A 19 0.35 -3.59 -4.49
N GLU A 20 0.75 -3.06 -5.65
CA GLU A 20 2.07 -3.41 -6.16
C GLU A 20 3.07 -2.91 -5.13
N ALA A 21 3.83 -3.86 -4.55
CA ALA A 21 4.79 -3.54 -3.51
C ALA A 21 5.66 -2.38 -4.03
N PRO A 22 5.71 -1.24 -3.33
CA PRO A 22 6.69 -0.23 -3.68
C PRO A 22 8.05 -0.92 -3.58
N THR A 23 8.78 -0.93 -4.67
CA THR A 23 10.14 -1.51 -4.75
C THR A 23 11.11 -0.85 -3.78
N ARG A 24 10.69 0.26 -3.15
CA ARG A 24 11.46 0.94 -2.12
C ARG A 24 11.10 0.40 -0.73
N PRO A 25 12.09 -0.03 0.05
CA PRO A 25 11.96 -0.25 1.47
C PRO A 25 11.40 0.99 2.17
N GLY A 26 10.60 0.78 3.19
CA GLY A 26 9.99 1.88 3.92
C GLY A 26 8.77 1.48 4.74
N ARG A 27 8.25 2.44 5.48
CA ARG A 27 7.01 2.31 6.26
C ARG A 27 5.86 2.97 5.52
N TYR A 28 4.82 2.19 5.24
CA TYR A 28 3.65 2.60 4.49
C TYR A 28 2.42 2.59 5.39
N HIS A 29 1.68 3.70 5.37
CA HIS A 29 0.46 3.88 6.15
C HIS A 29 -0.75 3.79 5.22
N PHE A 30 -1.64 2.83 5.49
CA PHE A 30 -2.88 2.64 4.75
C PHE A 30 -4.07 3.08 5.60
N GLN A 31 -5.05 3.70 4.95
CA GLN A 31 -6.30 4.10 5.58
C GLN A 31 -7.49 3.54 4.81
N LEU A 32 -8.42 2.93 5.52
CA LEU A 32 -9.71 2.48 4.99
C LEU A 32 -10.84 3.34 5.57
N VAL A 33 -11.65 3.90 4.69
CA VAL A 33 -12.89 4.61 5.02
C VAL A 33 -14.01 3.98 4.22
N VAL A 34 -15.03 3.48 4.91
CA VAL A 34 -16.22 2.89 4.28
C VAL A 34 -17.29 3.97 4.14
N VAL A 35 -17.96 4.00 3.00
CA VAL A 35 -19.10 4.88 2.73
C VAL A 35 -20.32 4.01 2.53
N ASN A 36 -21.39 4.25 3.28
CA ASN A 36 -22.66 3.52 3.11
C ASN A 36 -23.54 4.15 2.01
N ASP A 37 -24.68 3.53 1.72
CA ASP A 37 -25.61 3.97 0.66
C ASP A 37 -26.25 5.34 0.93
N ARG A 38 -26.16 5.83 2.17
CA ARG A 38 -26.61 7.18 2.57
C ARG A 38 -25.49 8.22 2.48
N GLY A 39 -24.30 7.83 2.00
CA GLY A 39 -23.13 8.71 1.90
C GLY A 39 -22.38 8.94 3.21
N GLN A 40 -22.76 8.27 4.30
CA GLN A 40 -22.12 8.42 5.61
C GLN A 40 -20.77 7.69 5.62
N ARG A 41 -19.76 8.31 6.23
CA ARG A 41 -18.39 7.80 6.29
C ARG A 41 -18.08 7.21 7.68
N SER A 42 -17.38 6.09 7.70
CA SER A 42 -16.80 5.54 8.94
C SER A 42 -15.65 6.42 9.46
N ALA A 43 -15.25 6.20 10.72
CA ALA A 43 -13.92 6.61 11.16
C ALA A 43 -12.84 5.86 10.35
N PRO A 44 -11.64 6.45 10.12
CA PRO A 44 -10.58 5.77 9.39
C PRO A 44 -9.99 4.60 10.18
N ALA A 45 -10.01 3.40 9.59
CA ALA A 45 -9.20 2.28 10.06
C ALA A 45 -7.78 2.41 9.48
N ARG A 46 -6.75 2.12 10.29
CA ARG A 46 -5.34 2.31 9.91
C ARG A 46 -4.58 0.99 9.93
N ALA A 47 -3.73 0.77 8.94
CA ALA A 47 -2.77 -0.33 8.90
C ALA A 47 -1.37 0.20 8.54
N VAL A 48 -0.34 -0.42 9.10
CA VAL A 48 1.07 -0.07 8.83
C VAL A 48 1.77 -1.28 8.24
N VAL A 49 2.35 -1.11 7.06
CA VAL A 49 3.15 -2.14 6.37
C VAL A 49 4.59 -1.67 6.31
N VAL A 50 5.51 -2.53 6.72
CA VAL A 50 6.95 -2.26 6.63
C VAL A 50 7.55 -3.14 5.53
N VAL A 51 8.02 -2.51 4.47
CA VAL A 51 8.79 -3.17 3.42
C VAL A 51 10.27 -3.07 3.79
N ARG A 52 10.96 -4.20 3.85
CA ARG A 52 12.40 -4.28 4.15
C ARG A 52 13.16 -4.68 2.89
N GLU A 53 14.41 -4.24 2.76
CA GLU A 53 15.34 -4.83 1.80
C GLU A 53 15.51 -6.30 2.10
N ARG A 54 15.56 -7.13 1.05
CA ARG A 54 16.07 -8.48 1.22
C ARG A 54 17.59 -8.40 1.33
N PRO A 55 18.20 -9.00 2.35
CA PRO A 55 19.65 -9.14 2.38
C PRO A 55 20.10 -9.94 1.15
N GLY A 56 20.87 -9.31 0.26
CA GLY A 56 21.35 -9.89 -1.00
C GLY A 56 21.09 -9.07 -2.27
N ASP A 57 20.24 -8.02 -2.22
CA ASP A 57 19.99 -7.13 -3.36
C ASP A 57 21.05 -6.00 -3.51
N THR A 58 22.13 -6.02 -2.71
CA THR A 58 23.30 -5.18 -2.97
C THR A 58 23.99 -5.65 -4.24
N ASP A 59 23.89 -4.82 -5.28
CA ASP A 59 24.55 -4.90 -6.58
C ASP A 59 25.87 -5.70 -6.53
N PRO A 60 26.03 -6.80 -7.31
CA PRO A 60 27.30 -7.48 -7.38
C PRO A 60 28.27 -6.54 -8.08
N THR A 61 29.10 -5.84 -7.31
CA THR A 61 30.27 -5.14 -7.85
C THR A 61 31.06 -6.16 -8.68
N PRO A 62 31.22 -5.99 -10.00
CA PRO A 62 32.02 -6.91 -10.79
C PRO A 62 33.47 -6.86 -10.27
N PRO A 63 34.15 -8.01 -10.14
CA PRO A 63 35.55 -8.04 -9.73
C PRO A 63 36.44 -7.25 -10.72
N PRO A 64 37.59 -6.72 -10.26
CA PRO A 64 38.46 -5.81 -11.01
C PRO A 64 39.08 -6.43 -12.27
#